data_AF-A0A943G770-F1
#
_entry.id   AF-A0A943G770-F1
#
_cell.length_a   1.000
_cell.length_b   1.000
_cell.length_c   1.000
_cell.angle_alpha   90.00
_cell.angle_beta   90.00
_cell.angle_gamma   90.00
#
_symmetry.space_group_name_H-M   'P 1'
#
loop_
_entity.id
_entity.type
_entity.pdbx_description
1 polymer ?
#
loop_
_entity_poly.entity_id
_entity_poly.type
_entity_poly.pdbx_seq_one_letter_code
_entity_poly.pdbx_strand_id
1 'polypeptide(L)'
;MYKIKMALMRFMSGRYGNDALGKAIFWAYIILFIANLFVGSVIIYVLDIILVFLYFFRVLSRNIPKRQSENQKYLLIRNKITQFFKRTKNRFRDRKTHVYKKCPNCKVYLRLPKRKGTHICTCPKCKTDFKIKI
;
A
#
# COMPACT_ATOMS: atom_id res chain seq x y z
N MET A 1 20.78 28.39 -11.91
CA MET A 1 19.86 27.27 -11.59
C MET A 1 19.64 26.28 -12.74
N TYR A 2 19.47 26.73 -13.99
CA TYR A 2 19.16 25.86 -15.15
C TYR A 2 20.28 24.84 -15.50
N LYS A 3 21.56 25.23 -15.39
CA LYS A 3 22.73 24.36 -15.63
C LYS A 3 22.80 23.16 -14.68
N ILE A 4 22.55 23.37 -13.39
CA ILE A 4 22.59 22.31 -12.36
C ILE A 4 21.46 21.30 -12.61
N LYS A 5 20.25 21.78 -12.91
CA LYS A 5 19.12 20.91 -13.24
C LYS A 5 19.43 20.01 -14.45
N MET A 6 20.02 20.55 -15.51
CA MET A 6 20.42 19.75 -16.67
C MET A 6 21.51 18.73 -16.35
N ALA A 7 22.51 19.12 -15.56
CA ALA A 7 23.56 18.20 -15.11
C ALA A 7 22.95 17.03 -14.31
N LEU A 8 22.02 17.31 -13.41
CA LEU A 8 21.29 16.29 -12.65
C LEU A 8 20.42 15.40 -13.55
N MET A 9 19.71 15.97 -14.54
CA MET A 9 18.91 15.18 -15.48
C MET A 9 19.78 14.27 -16.35
N ARG A 10 20.92 14.77 -16.84
CA ARG A 10 21.91 13.97 -17.57
C ARG A 10 22.50 12.87 -16.69
N PHE A 11 22.78 13.17 -15.41
CA PHE A 11 23.24 12.18 -14.46
C PHE A 11 22.15 11.13 -14.14
N MET A 12 20.88 11.50 -14.02
CA MET A 12 19.82 10.52 -13.77
C MET A 12 19.41 9.73 -15.02
N SER A 13 19.76 10.20 -16.22
CA SER A 13 19.49 9.49 -17.47
C SER A 13 20.07 8.07 -17.44
N GLY A 14 19.25 7.08 -17.78
CA GLY A 14 19.62 5.65 -17.79
C GLY A 14 19.75 5.00 -16.40
N ARG A 15 19.41 5.70 -15.31
CA ARG A 15 19.31 5.14 -13.95
C ARG A 15 17.85 4.94 -13.57
N TYR A 16 17.59 4.07 -12.60
CA TYR A 16 16.23 3.71 -12.23
C TYR A 16 15.43 4.85 -11.58
N GLY A 17 16.05 5.60 -10.66
CA GLY A 17 15.37 6.66 -9.92
C GLY A 17 14.58 6.16 -8.71
N ASN A 18 13.66 7.00 -8.21
CA ASN A 18 12.93 6.74 -6.97
C ASN A 18 11.57 6.07 -7.23
N ASP A 19 11.31 4.95 -6.56
CA ASP A 19 10.11 4.11 -6.71
C ASP A 19 9.33 3.96 -5.39
N ALA A 20 8.25 3.16 -5.39
CA ALA A 20 7.43 2.97 -4.20
C ALA A 20 8.16 2.20 -3.09
N LEU A 21 8.99 1.23 -3.46
CA LEU A 21 9.83 0.47 -2.53
C LEU A 21 10.97 1.33 -1.98
N GLY A 22 11.66 2.10 -2.82
CA GLY A 22 12.70 3.05 -2.42
C GLY A 22 12.19 4.11 -1.46
N LYS A 23 11.00 4.67 -1.71
CA LYS A 23 10.33 5.56 -0.74
C LYS A 23 10.06 4.88 0.61
N ALA A 24 9.71 3.59 0.61
CA ALA A 24 9.47 2.85 1.85
C ALA A 24 10.77 2.64 2.64
N ILE A 25 11.87 2.29 1.96
CA ILE A 25 13.20 2.17 2.56
C ILE A 25 13.64 3.53 3.13
N PHE A 26 13.43 4.62 2.38
CA PHE A 26 13.77 5.97 2.83
C PHE A 26 12.97 6.41 4.06
N TRP A 27 11.67 6.14 4.11
CA TRP A 27 10.86 6.42 5.30
C TRP A 27 11.26 5.54 6.49
N ALA A 28 11.59 4.27 6.26
CA ALA A 28 12.09 3.39 7.30
C ALA A 28 13.40 3.90 7.90
N TYR A 29 14.33 4.37 7.05
CA TYR A 29 15.54 5.06 7.48
C TYR A 29 15.23 6.30 8.33
N ILE A 30 14.35 7.20 7.88
CA ILE A 30 14.02 8.41 8.66
C ILE A 30 13.47 8.04 10.05
N ILE A 31 12.56 7.06 10.12
CA ILE A 31 11.96 6.63 11.40
C ILE A 31 13.03 6.03 12.31
N LEU A 32 13.89 5.18 11.77
CA LEU A 32 14.94 4.51 12.52
C LEU A 32 16.00 5.50 13.00
N PHE A 33 16.42 6.43 12.15
CA PHE A 33 17.31 7.54 12.50
C PHE A 33 16.75 8.37 13.65
N ILE A 34 15.48 8.79 13.57
CA ILE A 34 14.82 9.55 14.66
C ILE A 34 14.78 8.71 15.95
N ALA A 35 14.44 7.42 15.86
CA ALA A 35 14.44 6.55 17.03
C ALA A 35 15.85 6.42 17.65
N ASN A 36 16.90 6.35 16.82
CA ASN A 36 18.27 6.26 17.28
C ASN A 36 18.74 7.52 18.02
N LEU A 37 18.18 8.70 17.74
CA LEU A 37 18.48 9.92 18.50
C LEU A 37 18.11 9.79 19.98
N PHE A 38 17.11 8.97 20.32
CA PHE A 38 16.69 8.73 21.69
C PHE A 38 17.38 7.52 22.33
N VAL A 39 17.70 6.49 21.54
CA VAL A 39 18.27 5.23 22.04
C VAL A 39 19.79 5.23 22.08
N GLY A 40 20.46 5.87 21.11
CA GLY A 40 21.92 5.92 21.02
C GLY A 40 22.60 4.56 20.80
N SER A 41 21.96 3.63 20.11
CA SER A 41 22.48 2.27 19.91
C SER A 41 23.36 2.16 18.66
N VAL A 42 24.55 1.58 18.82
CA VAL A 42 25.48 1.29 17.72
C VAL A 42 24.85 0.34 16.70
N ILE A 43 24.02 -0.61 17.15
CA ILE A 43 23.35 -1.59 16.26
C ILE A 43 22.37 -0.87 15.33
N ILE A 44 21.59 0.07 15.88
CA ILE A 44 20.62 0.85 15.10
C ILE A 44 21.36 1.74 14.09
N TYR A 45 22.46 2.36 14.51
CA TYR A 45 23.31 3.17 13.63
C TYR A 45 23.86 2.38 12.43
N VAL A 46 24.36 1.16 12.65
CA VAL A 46 24.83 0.29 11.55
C VAL A 46 23.68 -0.08 10.62
N LEU A 47 22.49 -0.37 11.15
CA LEU A 47 21.31 -0.67 10.36
C LEU A 47 20.88 0.54 9.51
N ASP A 48 20.92 1.76 10.05
CA ASP A 48 20.65 3.00 9.33
C ASP A 48 21.59 3.19 8.14
N ILE A 49 22.90 2.98 8.34
CA ILE A 49 23.89 3.06 7.25
C ILE A 49 23.54 2.07 6.14
N ILE A 50 23.18 0.83 6.50
CA ILE A 50 22.78 -0.20 5.53
C ILE A 50 21.54 0.25 4.75
N LEU A 51 20.51 0.79 5.41
CA LEU A 51 19.29 1.25 4.75
C LEU A 51 19.55 2.40 3.76
N VAL A 52 20.36 3.38 4.15
CA VAL A 52 20.75 4.50 3.27
C VAL A 52 21.55 4.01 2.08
N PHE A 53 22.53 3.15 2.31
CA PHE A 53 23.32 2.54 1.24
C PHE A 53 22.44 1.78 0.25
N LEU A 54 21.51 0.96 0.76
CA LEU A 54 20.55 0.23 -0.06
C LEU A 54 19.64 1.17 -0.86
N TYR A 55 19.17 2.26 -0.26
CA TYR A 55 18.37 3.28 -0.96
C TYR A 55 19.15 3.88 -2.15
N PHE A 56 20.37 4.37 -1.92
CA PHE A 56 21.18 4.96 -2.99
C PHE A 56 21.55 3.93 -4.07
N PHE A 57 21.93 2.71 -3.66
CA PHE A 57 22.22 1.63 -4.60
C PHE A 57 21.03 1.32 -5.52
N ARG A 58 19.79 1.38 -5.01
CA ARG A 58 18.58 1.21 -5.84
C ARG A 58 18.36 2.37 -6.79
N VAL A 59 18.41 3.61 -6.28
CA VAL A 59 18.13 4.81 -7.07
C VAL A 59 19.14 4.99 -8.21
N LEU A 60 20.41 4.69 -7.92
CA LEU A 60 21.52 4.82 -8.88
C LEU A 60 21.74 3.58 -9.75
N SER A 61 20.98 2.50 -9.52
CA SER A 61 21.07 1.26 -10.30
C SER A 61 20.72 1.50 -11.78
N ARG A 62 21.55 0.95 -12.67
CA ARG A 62 21.28 0.91 -14.12
C ARG A 62 20.43 -0.29 -14.56
N ASN A 63 20.29 -1.31 -13.71
CA ASN A 63 19.46 -2.48 -14.02
C ASN A 63 17.97 -2.19 -13.76
N ILE A 64 17.32 -1.50 -14.69
CA ILE A 64 15.91 -1.10 -14.63
C ILE A 64 14.95 -2.31 -14.52
N PRO A 65 15.04 -3.37 -15.35
CA PRO A 65 14.03 -4.44 -15.31
C PRO A 65 14.05 -5.20 -13.98
N LYS A 66 15.24 -5.46 -13.42
CA LYS A 66 15.35 -6.09 -12.10
C LYS A 66 14.68 -5.25 -11.01
N ARG A 67 14.93 -3.93 -10.98
CA ARG A 67 14.31 -3.03 -9.99
C ARG A 67 12.81 -2.91 -10.15
N GLN A 68 12.31 -2.88 -11.38
CA GLN A 68 10.87 -2.90 -11.65
C GLN A 68 10.22 -4.17 -11.11
N SER A 69 10.84 -5.35 -11.30
CA SER A 69 10.31 -6.62 -10.79
C SER A 69 10.24 -6.63 -9.24
N GLU A 70 11.25 -6.10 -8.55
CA GLU A 70 11.27 -5.96 -7.10
C GLU A 70 10.16 -5.02 -6.62
N ASN A 71 9.99 -3.87 -7.29
CA ASN A 71 8.95 -2.90 -6.96
C ASN A 71 7.54 -3.44 -7.22
N GLN A 72 7.34 -4.22 -8.28
CA GLN A 72 6.05 -4.88 -8.55
C GLN A 72 5.68 -5.85 -7.43
N LYS A 73 6.62 -6.70 -6.97
CA LYS A 73 6.39 -7.60 -5.82
C LYS A 73 6.01 -6.82 -4.57
N TYR A 74 6.72 -5.71 -4.29
CA TYR A 74 6.39 -4.82 -3.18
C TYR A 74 4.99 -4.22 -3.31
N LEU A 75 4.62 -3.71 -4.50
CA LEU A 75 3.30 -3.13 -4.75
C LEU A 75 2.17 -4.16 -4.57
N LEU A 76 2.36 -5.41 -4.99
CA LEU A 76 1.37 -6.47 -4.76
C LEU A 76 1.09 -6.68 -3.27
N ILE A 77 2.15 -6.75 -2.45
CA ILE A 77 2.03 -6.91 -1.00
C ILE A 77 1.38 -5.67 -0.38
N ARG A 78 1.90 -4.48 -0.71
CA ARG A 78 1.38 -3.20 -0.22
C ARG A 78 -0.10 -3.02 -0.58
N ASN A 79 -0.51 -3.40 -1.79
CA ASN A 79 -1.89 -3.26 -2.25
C ASN A 79 -2.83 -4.21 -1.49
N LYS A 80 -2.41 -5.45 -1.20
CA LYS A 80 -3.19 -6.37 -0.36
C LYS A 80 -3.43 -5.78 1.04
N ILE A 81 -2.38 -5.27 1.66
CA ILE A 81 -2.44 -4.63 2.99
C ILE A 81 -3.32 -3.39 2.95
N THR A 82 -3.06 -2.48 2.00
CA THR A 82 -3.81 -1.23 1.85
C THR A 82 -5.30 -1.50 1.57
N GLN A 83 -5.60 -2.50 0.74
CA GLN A 83 -6.98 -2.88 0.43
C GLN A 83 -7.69 -3.48 1.64
N PHE A 84 -6.99 -4.24 2.49
CA PHE A 84 -7.51 -4.73 3.76
C PHE A 84 -7.88 -3.57 4.69
N PHE A 85 -6.95 -2.64 4.94
CA PHE A 85 -7.21 -1.46 5.76
C PHE A 85 -8.32 -0.59 5.19
N LYS A 86 -8.37 -0.38 3.87
CA LYS A 86 -9.43 0.37 3.20
C LYS A 86 -10.80 -0.29 3.37
N ARG A 87 -10.88 -1.63 3.24
CA ARG A 87 -12.12 -2.38 3.49
C ARG A 87 -12.57 -2.24 4.94
N THR A 88 -11.66 -2.35 5.91
CA THR A 88 -11.96 -2.19 7.33
C THR A 88 -12.41 -0.77 7.66
N LYS A 89 -11.70 0.25 7.16
CA LYS A 89 -12.07 1.67 7.32
C LYS A 89 -13.43 1.97 6.70
N ASN A 90 -13.69 1.50 5.48
CA ASN A 90 -14.98 1.66 4.82
C ASN A 90 -16.11 0.98 5.61
N ARG A 91 -15.87 -0.23 6.13
CA ARG A 91 -16.84 -0.94 6.97
C ARG A 91 -17.16 -0.18 8.25
N PHE A 92 -16.15 0.41 8.87
CA PHE A 92 -16.32 1.23 10.07
C PHE A 92 -17.06 2.54 9.80
N ARG A 93 -16.80 3.20 8.67
CA ARG A 93 -17.52 4.40 8.23
C ARG A 93 -18.98 4.09 7.92
N ASP A 94 -19.21 3.00 7.20
CA ASP A 94 -20.53 2.61 6.72
C ASP A 94 -21.40 1.98 7.83
N ARG A 95 -20.87 1.75 9.04
CA ARG A 95 -21.56 1.08 10.16
C ARG A 95 -22.95 1.64 10.51
N LYS A 96 -23.16 2.94 10.27
CA LYS A 96 -24.42 3.63 10.56
C LYS A 96 -25.42 3.55 9.41
N THR A 97 -24.96 3.53 8.16
CA THR A 97 -25.80 3.68 6.96
C THR A 97 -26.02 2.38 6.19
N HIS A 98 -25.03 1.49 6.17
CA HIS A 98 -25.05 0.25 5.38
C HIS A 98 -24.62 -0.96 6.20
N VAL A 99 -25.17 -2.12 5.86
CA VAL A 99 -24.81 -3.42 6.42
C VAL A 99 -24.22 -4.29 5.32
N TYR A 100 -23.14 -4.99 5.65
CA TYR A 100 -22.51 -5.95 4.74
C TYR A 100 -22.98 -7.36 5.07
N LYS A 101 -23.72 -7.99 4.16
CA LYS A 101 -24.18 -9.39 4.29
C LYS A 101 -23.58 -10.25 3.19
N LYS A 102 -23.35 -11.52 3.49
CA LYS A 102 -22.78 -12.49 2.55
C LYS A 102 -23.92 -13.15 1.77
N CYS A 103 -23.79 -13.22 0.44
CA CYS A 103 -24.74 -13.99 -0.37
C CYS A 103 -24.56 -15.50 -0.09
N PRO A 104 -25.65 -16.26 0.10
CA PRO A 104 -25.57 -17.70 0.40
C PRO A 104 -25.00 -18.51 -0.78
N ASN A 105 -25.31 -18.12 -2.01
CA ASN A 105 -24.88 -18.84 -3.22
C ASN A 105 -23.44 -18.47 -3.61
N CYS A 106 -23.18 -17.19 -3.93
CA CYS A 106 -21.88 -16.78 -4.48
C CYS A 106 -20.83 -16.35 -3.43
N LYS A 107 -21.19 -16.31 -2.15
CA LYS A 107 -20.31 -15.95 -1.02
C LYS A 107 -19.69 -14.54 -1.08
N VAL A 108 -20.14 -13.68 -2.00
CA VAL A 108 -19.72 -12.27 -2.11
C VAL A 108 -20.42 -11.42 -1.05
N TYR A 109 -19.74 -10.40 -0.54
CA TYR A 109 -20.32 -9.41 0.37
C TYR A 109 -21.12 -8.35 -0.41
N LEU A 110 -22.40 -8.22 -0.08
CA LEU A 110 -23.30 -7.19 -0.60
C LEU A 110 -23.38 -6.03 0.40
N ARG A 111 -23.36 -4.80 -0.12
CA ARG A 111 -23.57 -3.58 0.65
C ARG A 111 -25.05 -3.20 0.55
N LEU A 112 -25.78 -3.28 1.67
CA LEU A 112 -27.22 -3.01 1.73
C LEU A 112 -27.48 -1.80 2.65
N PRO A 113 -28.49 -0.96 2.37
CA PRO A 113 -28.88 0.10 3.29
C PRO A 113 -29.43 -0.51 4.60
N LYS A 114 -29.15 0.14 5.73
CA LYS A 114 -29.60 -0.31 7.05
C LYS A 114 -31.06 0.06 7.29
N ARG A 115 -31.99 -0.73 6.74
CA ARG A 115 -33.44 -0.60 7.00
C ARG A 115 -33.94 -1.86 7.71
N LYS A 116 -34.49 -1.70 8.91
CA LYS A 116 -35.04 -2.81 9.71
C LYS A 116 -36.15 -3.52 8.91
N GLY A 117 -36.19 -4.85 8.99
CA GLY A 117 -37.22 -5.67 8.33
C GLY A 117 -36.65 -6.78 7.45
N THR A 118 -37.55 -7.55 6.85
CA THR A 118 -37.23 -8.60 5.88
C THR A 118 -37.32 -8.05 4.46
N HIS A 119 -36.19 -8.02 3.77
CA HIS A 119 -36.10 -7.55 2.38
C HIS A 119 -35.73 -8.70 1.46
N ILE A 120 -36.31 -8.73 0.26
CA ILE A 120 -35.85 -9.60 -0.82
C ILE A 120 -34.72 -8.86 -1.52
N CYS A 121 -33.53 -9.44 -1.52
CA CYS A 121 -32.37 -8.86 -2.19
C CYS A 121 -31.91 -9.76 -3.32
N THR A 122 -31.80 -9.18 -4.52
CA THR A 122 -31.22 -9.81 -5.70
C THR A 122 -29.71 -9.63 -5.68
N CYS A 123 -28.95 -10.72 -5.80
CA CYS A 123 -27.51 -10.60 -5.92
C CYS A 123 -27.10 -10.16 -7.35
N PRO A 124 -26.30 -9.09 -7.53
CA PRO A 124 -25.88 -8.67 -8.88
C PRO A 124 -24.95 -9.68 -9.56
N LYS A 125 -24.29 -10.57 -8.80
CA LYS A 125 -23.34 -11.55 -9.35
C LYS A 125 -24.00 -12.85 -9.78
N CYS A 126 -24.93 -13.38 -8.98
CA CYS A 126 -25.58 -14.67 -9.27
C CYS A 126 -27.06 -14.54 -9.65
N LYS A 127 -27.63 -13.32 -9.64
CA LYS A 127 -29.04 -13.01 -9.96
C LYS A 127 -30.09 -13.80 -9.17
N THR A 128 -29.68 -14.52 -8.13
CA THR A 128 -30.59 -15.24 -7.24
C THR A 128 -31.16 -14.31 -6.18
N ASP A 129 -32.47 -14.40 -5.97
CA ASP A 129 -33.18 -13.69 -4.92
C ASP A 129 -33.15 -14.49 -3.62
N PHE A 130 -32.91 -13.80 -2.51
CA PHE A 130 -32.98 -14.41 -1.19
C PHE A 130 -33.47 -13.40 -0.14
N LYS A 131 -34.18 -13.92 0.87
CA LYS A 131 -34.70 -13.12 1.97
C LYS A 131 -33.58 -12.84 2.95
N ILE A 132 -33.40 -11.56 3.30
CA ILE A 132 -32.42 -11.11 4.29
C ILE A 132 -33.17 -10.34 5.39
N LYS A 133 -32.89 -10.69 6.65
CA LYS A 133 -33.30 -9.91 7.82
C LYS A 133 -32.13 -9.00 8.24
N ILE A 134 -32.39 -7.69 8.27
CA ILE A 134 -31.43 -6.64 8.66
C ILE A 134 -31.70 -6.19 10.09
#